data_AF-J0J5V4-F1
#
_entry.id   AF-J0J5V4-F1
#
_cell.length_a   1.000
_cell.length_b   1.000
_cell.length_c   1.000
_cell.angle_alpha   90.00
_cell.angle_beta   90.00
_cell.angle_gamma   90.00
#
_symmetry.space_group_name_H-M   'P 1'
#
loop_
_entity.id
_entity.type
_entity.pdbx_description
1 polymer ?
#
loop_
_entity_poly.entity_id
_entity_poly.type
_entity_poly.pdbx_seq_one_letter_code
_entity_poly.pdbx_strand_id
1 'polypeptide(L)'
;MNINKVFYHSSTNMHEVPDNSVDLIITSPPYFNIKDYTKNGTQDLQHSAQHVEDLGALEKYEDYLLGLLKVWLECYRALKPNGKLCINVPLMPMLKRF
;
A
#
# COMPACT_ATOMS: atom_id res chain seq x y z
N MET A 1 -13.76 -26.04 4.34
CA MET A 1 -12.83 -25.00 4.80
C MET A 1 -12.69 -23.99 3.68
N ASN A 2 -13.11 -22.73 3.88
CA ASN A 2 -13.03 -21.74 2.81
C ASN A 2 -11.60 -21.18 2.80
N ILE A 3 -10.84 -21.54 1.76
CA ILE A 3 -9.40 -21.30 1.68
C ILE A 3 -9.11 -19.82 1.34
N ASN A 4 -10.03 -19.16 0.63
CA ASN A 4 -9.88 -17.79 0.14
C ASN A 4 -10.81 -16.82 0.89
N LYS A 5 -10.29 -15.67 1.30
CA LYS A 5 -11.04 -14.58 1.95
C LYS A 5 -10.67 -13.25 1.29
N VAL A 6 -11.65 -12.37 1.14
CA VAL A 6 -11.47 -11.01 0.63
C VAL A 6 -12.02 -10.05 1.68
N PHE A 7 -11.25 -9.01 2.01
CA PHE A 7 -11.63 -7.98 2.96
C PHE A 7 -11.65 -6.63 2.24
N TYR A 8 -12.80 -5.95 2.25
CA TYR A 8 -12.97 -4.62 1.65
C TYR A 8 -12.64 -3.54 2.68
N HIS A 9 -11.41 -3.57 3.21
CA HIS A 9 -10.96 -2.69 4.28
C HIS A 9 -9.57 -2.13 3.99
N SER A 10 -9.18 -1.09 4.74
CA SER A 10 -7.87 -0.48 4.60
C SER A 10 -6.77 -1.40 5.14
N SER A 11 -5.68 -1.57 4.38
CA SER A 11 -4.51 -2.30 4.86
C SER A 11 -3.75 -1.57 5.98
N THR A 12 -4.14 -0.35 6.35
CA THR A 12 -3.63 0.31 7.57
C THR A 12 -4.21 -0.28 8.86
N ASN A 13 -5.21 -1.16 8.76
CA ASN A 13 -5.79 -1.92 9.86
C ASN A 13 -6.31 -3.27 9.35
N MET A 14 -5.57 -4.35 9.61
CA MET A 14 -5.87 -5.71 9.19
C MET A 14 -6.35 -6.57 10.37
N HIS A 15 -7.18 -6.01 11.26
CA HIS A 15 -7.68 -6.69 12.48
C HIS A 15 -8.40 -8.03 12.24
N GLU A 16 -8.87 -8.30 11.03
CA GLU A 16 -9.48 -9.57 10.62
C GLU A 16 -8.46 -10.68 10.44
N VAL A 17 -7.18 -10.32 10.29
CA VAL A 17 -6.04 -11.23 10.20
C VAL A 17 -5.40 -11.35 11.59
N PRO A 18 -5.41 -12.55 12.20
CA PRO A 18 -4.78 -12.75 13.51
C PRO A 18 -3.27 -12.52 13.48
N ASP A 19 -2.71 -12.16 14.63
CA ASP A 19 -1.27 -12.06 14.84
C ASP A 19 -0.58 -13.39 14.49
N ASN A 20 0.63 -13.31 13.95
CA ASN A 20 1.47 -14.49 13.68
C ASN A 20 0.75 -15.62 12.93
N SER A 21 -0.09 -15.29 11.94
CA SER A 21 -0.91 -16.25 11.21
C SER A 21 -0.52 -16.44 9.75
N VAL A 22 0.25 -15.51 9.19
CA VAL A 22 0.62 -15.49 7.77
C VAL A 22 2.09 -15.89 7.58
N ASP A 23 2.34 -16.81 6.64
CA ASP A 23 3.70 -17.27 6.31
C ASP A 23 4.41 -16.34 5.28
N LEU A 24 3.65 -15.84 4.30
CA LEU A 24 4.14 -14.99 3.21
C LEU A 24 3.13 -13.88 2.91
N ILE A 25 3.62 -12.63 2.86
CA ILE A 25 2.87 -11.48 2.38
C ILE A 25 3.52 -10.98 1.09
N ILE A 26 2.71 -10.76 0.06
CA ILE A 26 3.12 -10.11 -1.19
C ILE A 26 2.30 -8.84 -1.34
N THR A 27 2.96 -7.70 -1.53
CA THR A 27 2.28 -6.41 -1.67
C THR A 27 2.89 -5.54 -2.76
N SER A 28 2.05 -4.72 -3.39
CA SER A 28 2.42 -3.69 -4.38
C SER A 28 1.76 -2.37 -3.96
N PRO A 29 2.36 -1.61 -3.04
CA PRO A 29 1.77 -0.35 -2.57
C PRO A 29 1.65 0.68 -3.70
N PRO A 30 0.79 1.72 -3.56
CA PRO A 30 0.76 2.82 -4.52
C PRO A 30 2.13 3.50 -4.58
N TYR A 31 2.56 3.93 -5.76
CA TYR A 31 3.87 4.54 -5.97
C TYR A 31 3.79 6.05 -5.77
N PHE A 32 4.67 6.59 -4.94
CA PHE A 32 4.70 8.01 -4.61
C PHE A 32 4.75 8.89 -5.87
N ASN A 33 3.71 9.69 -6.08
CA ASN A 33 3.69 10.81 -7.02
C ASN A 33 4.14 10.46 -8.46
N ILE A 34 3.93 9.22 -8.90
CA ILE A 34 4.35 8.74 -10.25
C ILE A 34 3.13 8.35 -11.09
N LYS A 35 2.16 7.66 -10.50
CA LYS A 35 0.93 7.29 -11.20
C LYS A 35 -0.21 8.12 -10.65
N ASP A 36 -1.01 8.67 -11.57
CA ASP A 36 -2.31 9.18 -11.19
C ASP A 36 -3.18 7.95 -10.89
N TYR A 37 -3.43 7.68 -9.61
CA TYR A 37 -4.31 6.60 -9.17
C TYR A 37 -5.77 7.09 -9.21
N THR A 38 -6.14 7.71 -10.33
CA THR A 38 -7.49 8.16 -10.61
C THR A 38 -8.43 6.95 -10.69
N LYS A 39 -9.66 7.12 -10.20
CA LYS A 39 -10.70 6.07 -10.17
C LYS A 39 -11.06 5.53 -11.57
N ASN A 40 -10.72 6.22 -12.65
CA ASN A 40 -11.02 5.86 -14.04
C ASN A 40 -9.87 5.11 -14.75
N GLY A 41 -8.70 4.95 -14.11
CA GLY A 41 -7.57 4.23 -14.69
C GLY A 41 -6.85 4.97 -15.83
N THR A 42 -7.10 6.28 -16.01
CA THR A 42 -6.42 7.12 -17.01
C THR A 42 -5.44 8.09 -16.34
N GLN A 43 -4.27 8.31 -16.94
CA GLN A 43 -3.36 9.38 -16.56
C GLN A 43 -3.90 10.71 -17.10
N ASP A 44 -4.87 11.30 -16.40
CA ASP A 44 -5.37 12.61 -16.75
C ASP A 44 -4.39 13.68 -16.21
N LEU A 45 -4.27 14.82 -16.90
CA LEU A 45 -3.43 15.96 -16.43
C LEU A 45 -4.03 16.65 -15.18
N GLN A 46 -5.22 16.23 -14.78
CA GLN A 46 -5.93 16.71 -13.61
C GLN A 46 -6.10 15.55 -12.64
N HIS A 47 -5.34 15.61 -11.54
CA HIS A 47 -5.53 14.73 -10.41
C HIS A 47 -7.02 14.77 -10.00
N SER A 48 -7.68 13.60 -10.03
CA SER A 48 -8.99 13.45 -9.38
C SER A 48 -8.88 13.94 -7.93
N ALA A 49 -9.96 14.55 -7.42
CA ALA A 49 -9.98 15.20 -6.10
C ALA A 49 -9.18 14.40 -5.06
N GLN A 50 -8.12 15.01 -4.51
CA GLN A 50 -7.25 14.38 -3.53
C GLN A 50 -8.09 13.83 -2.39
N HIS A 51 -8.13 12.51 -2.28
CA HIS A 51 -8.59 11.86 -1.08
C HIS A 51 -7.37 11.76 -0.15
N VAL A 52 -7.49 12.28 1.07
CA VAL A 52 -6.42 12.28 2.09
C VAL A 52 -5.86 10.88 2.36
N GLU A 53 -6.63 9.84 2.04
CA GLU A 53 -6.27 8.43 2.21
C GLU A 53 -5.49 7.84 1.03
N ASP A 54 -5.36 8.55 -0.09
CA ASP A 54 -4.55 8.11 -1.22
C ASP A 54 -3.06 8.38 -0.97
N LEU A 55 -2.37 7.35 -0.48
CA LEU A 55 -0.93 7.41 -0.24
C LEU A 55 -0.12 7.74 -1.50
N GLY A 56 -0.64 7.43 -2.71
CA GLY A 56 0.04 7.72 -3.97
C GLY A 56 -0.01 9.21 -4.37
N ALA A 57 -0.98 9.96 -3.84
CA ALA A 57 -1.27 11.36 -4.19
C ALA A 57 -0.77 12.38 -3.14
N LEU A 58 0.03 11.93 -2.17
CA LEU A 58 0.62 12.78 -1.15
C LEU A 58 1.70 13.70 -1.74
N GLU A 59 1.75 14.95 -1.28
CA GLU A 59 2.72 15.93 -1.76
C GLU A 59 4.12 15.68 -1.21
N LYS A 60 4.21 15.21 0.04
CA LYS A 60 5.47 14.99 0.75
C LYS A 60 5.81 13.51 0.78
N TYR A 61 7.05 13.19 0.43
CA TYR A 61 7.55 11.82 0.46
C TYR A 61 7.55 11.24 1.88
N GLU A 62 7.78 12.07 2.91
CA GLU A 62 7.74 11.65 4.31
C GLU A 62 6.35 11.14 4.72
N ASP A 63 5.29 11.85 4.32
CA ASP A 63 3.91 11.43 4.63
C ASP A 63 3.56 10.09 3.96
N TYR A 64 4.07 9.87 2.73
CA TYR A 64 3.97 8.59 2.05
C TYR A 64 4.69 7.47 2.80
N LEU A 65 5.93 7.70 3.25
CA LEU A 65 6.67 6.71 4.05
C LEU A 65 5.96 6.40 5.37
N LEU A 66 5.40 7.41 6.04
CA LEU A 66 4.62 7.22 7.26
C LEU A 66 3.33 6.43 7.01
N GLY A 67 2.67 6.65 5.88
CA GLY A 67 1.53 5.87 5.44
C GLY A 67 1.86 4.40 5.20
N LEU A 68 2.96 4.13 4.47
CA LEU A 68 3.45 2.77 4.26
C LEU A 68 3.84 2.09 5.56
N LEU A 69 4.48 2.81 6.49
CA LEU A 69 4.87 2.28 7.77
C LEU A 69 3.67 1.76 8.56
N LYS A 70 2.52 2.43 8.52
CA LYS A 70 1.28 1.94 9.15
C LYS A 70 0.85 0.58 8.58
N VAL A 71 0.91 0.42 7.26
CA VAL A 71 0.59 -0.85 6.59
C VAL A 71 1.61 -1.93 6.92
N TRP A 72 2.90 -1.59 6.94
CA TRP A 72 3.97 -2.55 7.23
C TRP A 72 3.97 -3.02 8.69
N LEU A 73 3.55 -2.18 9.64
CA LEU A 73 3.35 -2.60 11.03
C LEU A 73 2.25 -3.67 11.13
N GLU A 74 1.15 -3.52 10.38
CA GLU A 74 0.11 -4.54 10.30
C GLU A 74 0.60 -5.82 9.61
N CYS A 75 1.39 -5.70 8.53
CA CYS A 75 2.06 -6.85 7.91
C CYS A 75 2.96 -7.59 8.92
N TYR A 76 3.76 -6.85 9.69
CA TYR A 76 4.64 -7.42 10.70
C TYR A 76 3.87 -8.15 11.80
N ARG A 77 2.79 -7.55 12.32
CA ARG A 77 1.91 -8.17 13.32
C ARG A 77 1.33 -9.50 12.80
N ALA A 78 0.86 -9.52 11.56
CA ALA A 78 0.24 -10.69 10.96
C ALA A 78 1.24 -11.80 10.59
N LEU A 79 2.49 -11.47 10.29
CA LEU A 79 3.52 -12.44 9.92
C LEU A 79 3.90 -13.33 11.10
N LYS A 80 4.03 -14.63 10.84
CA LYS A 80 4.66 -15.58 11.76
C LYS A 80 6.14 -15.23 11.99
N PRO A 81 6.75 -15.70 13.10
CA PRO A 81 8.20 -15.71 13.22
C PRO A 81 8.83 -16.39 12.00
N ASN A 82 9.85 -15.77 11.42
CA ASN A 82 10.49 -16.17 10.15
C ASN A 82 9.62 -16.08 8.89
N GLY A 83 8.44 -15.44 8.96
CA GLY A 83 7.64 -15.10 7.78
C GLY A 83 8.38 -14.17 6.82
N LYS A 84 7.84 -13.99 5.62
CA LYS A 84 8.45 -13.17 4.57
C LYS A 84 7.50 -12.10 4.08
N LEU A 85 8.01 -10.87 3.94
CA LEU A 85 7.33 -9.76 3.29
C LEU A 85 8.04 -9.46 1.97
N CYS A 86 7.33 -9.63 0.86
CA CYS A 86 7.79 -9.28 -0.47
C CYS A 86 7.09 -8.01 -0.94
N ILE A 87 7.87 -6.97 -1.23
CA ILE A 87 7.36 -5.65 -1.63
C ILE A 87 7.76 -5.41 -3.08
N ASN A 88 6.75 -5.33 -3.96
CA ASN A 88 6.94 -5.00 -5.36
C ASN A 88 6.83 -3.49 -5.56
N VAL A 89 7.99 -2.82 -5.69
CA VAL A 89 8.10 -1.38 -5.89
C VAL A 89 9.25 -1.04 -6.85
N PRO A 90 9.13 0.05 -7.64
CA PRO A 90 10.26 0.60 -8.38
C PRO A 90 11.24 1.33 -7.44
N LEU A 91 12.41 1.71 -7.96
CA LEU A 91 13.32 2.63 -7.26
C LEU A 91 12.64 3.99 -7.10
N MET A 92 12.44 4.47 -5.86
CA MET A 92 11.71 5.71 -5.54
C MET A 92 12.54 6.66 -4.64
N PRO A 93 12.31 7.98 -4.69
CA PRO A 93 11.36 8.66 -5.58
C PRO A 93 11.87 8.70 -7.04
N MET A 94 10.98 8.50 -8.01
CA MET A 94 11.30 8.70 -9.42
C MET A 94 10.94 10.14 -9.81
N LEU A 95 11.83 10.81 -10.53
CA LEU A 95 11.53 12.10 -11.14
C LEU A 95 10.51 11.87 -12.28
N LYS A 96 9.40 12.63 -12.29
CA LYS A 96 8.50 12.69 -13.45
C LYS A 96 9.34 13.18 -14.64
N ARG A 97 9.50 12.34 -15.66
CA ARG A 97 10.05 12.78 -16.95
C ARG A 97 8.92 13.52 -17.65
N PHE A 98 9.09 14.83 -17.83
CA PHE A 98 8.22 15.67 -18.65
C PHE A 98 8.39 15.32 -20.14
#